data_AF-A0A641RX88-F1
#
_entry.id   AF-A0A641RX88-F1
#
_cell.length_a   1.000
_cell.length_b   1.000
_cell.length_c   1.000
_cell.angle_alpha   90.00
_cell.angle_beta   90.00
_cell.angle_gamma   90.00
#
_symmetry.space_group_name_H-M   'P 1'
#
loop_
_entity.id
_entity.type
_entity.pdbx_description
1 polymer ?
#
loop_
_entity_poly.entity_id
_entity_poly.type
_entity_poly.pdbx_seq_one_letter_code
_entity_poly.pdbx_strand_id
1 'polypeptide(L)'
;PIYENPSPGNKAGGISTLEEKSLGCTQKSGSSMVEDVLKYGDRVTTHGLNLLSAPGNDLVASTALASAGCHIVLFTTGRGTPFGTFVPTVKVSTNTPLYEQKHTWIDFNAGTLVEGESMESLSRRFIDFVVEVASGKQALNEKKGYREIAILKQGVTL
;
A
#
# COMPACT_ATOMS: atom_id res chain seq x y z
N PRO A 1 -0.10 -21.27 4.45
CA PRO A 1 1.35 -21.59 4.61
C PRO A 1 2.22 -20.59 3.82
N ILE A 2 3.39 -20.20 4.31
CA ILE A 2 4.30 -19.26 3.62
C ILE A 2 4.60 -19.73 2.17
N TYR A 3 4.56 -21.05 1.95
CA TYR A 3 4.75 -21.72 0.67
C TYR A 3 3.64 -21.54 -0.40
N GLU A 4 2.53 -20.86 -0.08
CA GLU A 4 1.47 -20.54 -1.07
C GLU A 4 1.66 -19.17 -1.74
N ASN A 5 2.76 -18.47 -1.44
CA ASN A 5 3.17 -17.27 -2.16
C ASN A 5 4.30 -17.57 -3.16
N PRO A 6 4.24 -17.05 -4.40
CA PRO A 6 3.24 -16.12 -4.93
C PRO A 6 1.85 -16.77 -5.12
N SER A 7 0.79 -16.01 -4.81
CA SER A 7 -0.60 -16.48 -4.99
C SER A 7 -0.88 -16.85 -6.45
N PRO A 8 -1.90 -17.68 -6.77
CA PRO A 8 -2.24 -18.02 -8.15
C PRO A 8 -2.43 -16.79 -9.06
N GLY A 9 -3.04 -15.74 -8.53
CA GLY A 9 -3.20 -14.46 -9.25
C GLY A 9 -1.89 -13.70 -9.46
N ASN A 10 -0.90 -13.83 -8.56
CA ASN A 10 0.43 -13.27 -8.76
C ASN A 10 1.21 -14.04 -9.83
N LYS A 11 1.11 -15.38 -9.84
CA LYS A 11 1.73 -16.23 -10.87
C LYS A 11 1.18 -15.95 -12.26
N ALA A 12 -0.16 -15.87 -12.39
CA ALA A 12 -0.81 -15.47 -13.64
C ALA A 12 -0.42 -14.05 -14.08
N GLY A 13 -0.09 -13.17 -13.14
CA GLY A 13 0.43 -11.83 -13.39
C GLY A 13 1.95 -11.75 -13.67
N GLY A 14 2.64 -12.89 -13.81
CA GLY A 14 4.05 -12.95 -14.20
C GLY A 14 5.07 -13.02 -13.06
N ILE A 15 4.64 -13.13 -11.80
CA ILE A 15 5.54 -13.30 -10.65
C ILE A 15 5.80 -14.79 -10.42
N SER A 16 7.01 -15.25 -10.72
CA SER A 16 7.36 -16.67 -10.74
C SER A 16 7.79 -17.17 -9.37
N THR A 17 8.50 -16.35 -8.59
CA THR A 17 9.09 -16.76 -7.31
C THR A 17 8.71 -15.83 -6.15
N LEU A 18 8.87 -16.34 -4.92
CA LEU A 18 8.67 -15.53 -3.71
C LEU A 18 9.74 -14.43 -3.60
N GLU A 19 10.94 -14.72 -4.06
CA GLU A 19 12.09 -13.82 -4.10
C GLU A 19 11.81 -12.64 -5.02
N GLU A 20 11.30 -12.87 -6.24
CA GLU A 20 10.88 -11.80 -7.17
C GLU A 20 9.82 -10.90 -6.54
N LYS A 21 8.82 -11.50 -5.88
CA LYS A 21 7.79 -10.75 -5.15
C LYS A 21 8.40 -9.90 -4.03
N SER A 22 9.35 -10.47 -3.30
CA SER A 22 10.01 -9.80 -2.18
C SER A 22 10.88 -8.64 -2.65
N LEU A 23 11.61 -8.81 -3.75
CA LEU A 23 12.40 -7.75 -4.39
C LEU A 23 11.52 -6.58 -4.86
N GLY A 24 10.36 -6.87 -5.47
CA GLY A 24 9.40 -5.81 -5.81
C GLY A 24 8.83 -5.11 -4.57
N CYS A 25 8.65 -5.85 -3.46
CA CYS A 25 8.18 -5.27 -2.22
C CYS A 25 9.19 -4.29 -1.60
N THR A 26 10.49 -4.62 -1.61
CA THR A 26 11.55 -3.78 -1.03
C THR A 26 11.78 -2.50 -1.82
N GLN A 27 11.48 -2.44 -3.12
CA GLN A 27 11.58 -1.19 -3.90
C GLN A 27 10.78 -0.03 -3.27
N LYS A 28 9.71 -0.31 -2.52
CA LYS A 28 8.90 0.71 -1.84
C LYS A 28 9.64 1.45 -0.72
N SER A 29 10.71 0.88 -0.18
CA SER A 29 11.54 1.58 0.83
C SER A 29 12.49 2.60 0.21
N GLY A 30 12.66 2.59 -1.13
CA GLY A 30 13.67 3.38 -1.81
C GLY A 30 15.09 3.01 -1.34
N SER A 31 15.96 4.01 -1.27
CA SER A 31 17.39 3.87 -0.90
C SER A 31 17.74 4.47 0.47
N SER A 32 16.74 4.84 1.28
CA SER A 32 16.97 5.40 2.61
C SER A 32 17.49 4.34 3.59
N MET A 33 18.28 4.77 4.58
CA MET A 33 18.71 3.88 5.68
C MET A 33 17.52 3.52 6.56
N VAL A 34 17.50 2.28 7.06
CA VAL A 34 16.51 1.84 8.04
C VAL A 34 16.91 2.39 9.40
N GLU A 35 16.03 3.20 9.99
CA GLU A 35 16.28 3.88 11.27
C GLU A 35 15.73 3.10 12.46
N ASP A 36 14.67 2.32 12.27
CA ASP A 36 14.05 1.51 13.33
C ASP A 36 13.23 0.33 12.78
N VAL A 37 12.95 -0.64 13.65
CA VAL A 37 12.08 -1.80 13.39
C VAL A 37 11.02 -1.91 14.49
N LEU A 38 9.78 -1.62 14.12
CA LEU A 38 8.62 -1.66 15.01
C LEU A 38 7.99 -3.06 15.04
N LYS A 39 7.48 -3.47 16.19
CA LYS A 39 6.62 -4.65 16.33
C LYS A 39 5.15 -4.26 16.15
N TYR A 40 4.31 -5.26 15.88
CA TYR A 40 2.87 -5.06 15.80
C TYR A 40 2.31 -4.49 17.12
N GLY A 41 1.74 -3.28 17.03
CA GLY A 41 1.21 -2.54 18.19
C GLY A 41 2.10 -1.39 18.67
N ASP A 42 3.35 -1.31 18.21
CA ASP A 42 4.24 -0.19 18.51
C ASP A 42 3.83 1.07 17.75
N ARG A 43 4.21 2.23 18.27
CA ARG A 43 4.07 3.53 17.59
C ARG A 43 5.42 4.07 17.15
N VAL A 44 5.43 4.75 16.02
CA VAL A 44 6.65 5.40 15.49
C VAL A 44 7.09 6.56 16.37
N THR A 45 8.38 6.58 16.70
CA THR A 45 9.03 7.66 17.47
C THR A 45 10.26 8.24 16.74
N THR A 46 10.81 7.51 15.78
CA THR A 46 12.04 7.85 15.06
C THR A 46 11.70 8.40 13.68
N HIS A 47 12.28 9.55 13.30
CA HIS A 47 12.13 10.09 11.95
C HIS A 47 12.96 9.30 10.94
N GLY A 48 12.42 9.09 9.74
CA GLY A 48 13.09 8.37 8.65
C GLY A 48 12.34 7.10 8.22
N LEU A 49 13.04 6.18 7.57
CA LEU A 49 12.46 4.90 7.13
C LEU A 49 12.41 3.93 8.31
N ASN A 50 11.20 3.59 8.72
CA ASN A 50 10.94 2.64 9.80
C ASN A 50 10.25 1.39 9.22
N LEU A 51 10.65 0.19 9.65
CA LEU A 51 10.04 -1.06 9.19
C LEU A 51 9.05 -1.58 10.25
N LEU A 52 7.78 -1.78 9.87
CA LEU A 52 6.78 -2.37 10.75
C LEU A 52 6.65 -3.87 10.51
N SER A 53 6.97 -4.68 11.52
CA SER A 53 6.74 -6.12 11.52
C SER A 53 5.28 -6.43 11.84
N ALA A 54 4.48 -6.63 10.79
CA ALA A 54 3.05 -6.92 10.85
C ALA A 54 2.64 -8.00 9.83
N PRO A 55 1.48 -8.67 10.00
CA PRO A 55 0.97 -9.62 9.01
C PRO A 55 0.71 -8.96 7.66
N GLY A 56 1.04 -9.66 6.57
CA GLY A 56 0.87 -9.15 5.20
C GLY A 56 -0.55 -9.18 4.63
N ASN A 57 -1.60 -9.41 5.44
CA ASN A 57 -2.98 -9.29 4.97
C ASN A 57 -3.31 -7.80 4.79
N ASP A 58 -3.84 -7.43 3.62
CA ASP A 58 -4.04 -6.03 3.20
C ASP A 58 -4.67 -5.12 4.27
N LEU A 59 -5.81 -5.51 4.83
CA LEU A 59 -6.52 -4.68 5.80
C LEU A 59 -5.86 -4.70 7.19
N VAL A 60 -5.32 -5.84 7.63
CA VAL A 60 -4.58 -5.95 8.89
C VAL A 60 -3.30 -5.13 8.85
N ALA A 61 -2.52 -5.24 7.77
CA ALA A 61 -1.29 -4.49 7.56
C ALA A 61 -1.56 -2.97 7.54
N SER A 62 -2.60 -2.56 6.81
CA SER A 62 -2.97 -1.14 6.70
C SER A 62 -3.49 -0.59 8.03
N THR A 63 -4.28 -1.39 8.77
CA THR A 63 -4.72 -1.03 10.13
C THR A 63 -3.52 -0.88 11.07
N ALA A 64 -2.53 -1.76 10.97
CA ALA A 64 -1.31 -1.70 11.77
C ALA A 64 -0.49 -0.44 11.47
N LEU A 65 -0.31 -0.08 10.20
CA LEU A 65 0.35 1.17 9.79
C LEU A 65 -0.38 2.40 10.34
N ALA A 66 -1.70 2.46 10.17
CA ALA A 66 -2.52 3.55 10.68
C ALA A 66 -2.40 3.68 12.21
N SER A 67 -2.43 2.54 12.93
CA SER A 67 -2.31 2.48 14.39
C SER A 67 -0.91 2.82 14.89
N ALA A 68 0.13 2.51 14.10
CA ALA A 68 1.52 2.87 14.39
C ALA A 68 1.78 4.38 14.28
N GLY A 69 0.87 5.14 13.65
CA GLY A 69 0.93 6.60 13.53
C GLY A 69 1.02 7.13 12.10
N CYS A 70 0.83 6.29 11.08
CA CYS A 70 0.73 6.77 9.71
C CYS A 70 -0.57 7.55 9.50
N HIS A 71 -0.45 8.81 9.06
CA HIS A 71 -1.59 9.66 8.70
C HIS A 71 -2.15 9.35 7.30
N ILE A 72 -1.36 8.72 6.44
CA ILE A 72 -1.76 8.31 5.08
C ILE A 72 -1.18 6.91 4.83
N VAL A 73 -1.97 6.02 4.25
CA VAL A 73 -1.53 4.72 3.74
C VAL A 73 -1.53 4.75 2.22
N LEU A 74 -0.36 4.53 1.61
CA LEU A 74 -0.21 4.40 0.15
C LEU A 74 -0.26 2.91 -0.21
N PHE A 75 -1.36 2.47 -0.81
CA PHE A 75 -1.60 1.06 -1.14
C PHE A 75 -1.51 0.82 -2.65
N THR A 76 -0.42 0.21 -3.09
CA THR A 76 -0.21 -0.18 -4.50
C THR A 76 -0.99 -1.45 -4.84
N THR A 77 -1.75 -1.45 -5.94
CA THR A 77 -2.56 -2.61 -6.35
C THR A 77 -2.57 -2.80 -7.86
N GLY A 78 -2.45 -4.05 -8.30
CA GLY A 78 -2.65 -4.45 -9.70
C GLY A 78 -4.04 -5.04 -9.99
N ARG A 79 -4.88 -5.22 -8.96
CA ARG A 79 -6.20 -5.89 -9.07
C ARG A 79 -7.37 -5.10 -8.48
N GLY A 80 -7.09 -4.02 -7.75
CA GLY A 80 -8.10 -3.12 -7.17
C GLY A 80 -8.80 -3.74 -5.97
N THR A 81 -8.06 -4.00 -4.90
CA THR A 81 -8.59 -4.57 -3.64
C THR A 81 -9.62 -3.62 -2.99
N PRO A 82 -10.84 -4.09 -2.65
CA PRO A 82 -11.89 -3.34 -1.96
C PRO A 82 -11.61 -3.12 -0.48
N PHE A 83 -10.83 -2.12 -0.07
CA PHE A 83 -10.80 -1.77 1.36
C PHE A 83 -10.39 -0.32 1.60
N GLY A 84 -10.63 0.18 2.81
CA GLY A 84 -10.08 1.44 3.29
C GLY A 84 -10.03 1.48 4.80
N THR A 85 -8.97 2.04 5.36
CA THR A 85 -8.81 2.14 6.82
C THR A 85 -9.41 3.45 7.35
N PHE A 86 -9.32 3.65 8.66
CA PHE A 86 -9.75 4.88 9.33
C PHE A 86 -8.87 6.11 9.04
N VAL A 87 -7.76 5.96 8.30
CA VAL A 87 -6.95 7.06 7.74
C VAL A 87 -7.07 7.09 6.21
N PRO A 88 -6.76 8.23 5.54
CA PRO A 88 -6.64 8.28 4.09
C PRO A 88 -5.84 7.09 3.56
N THR A 89 -6.51 6.25 2.77
CA THR A 89 -5.92 5.03 2.20
C THR A 89 -5.93 5.20 0.70
N VAL A 90 -4.85 5.74 0.15
CA VAL A 90 -4.67 6.07 -1.27
C VAL A 90 -4.39 4.81 -2.06
N LYS A 91 -5.18 4.55 -3.11
CA LYS A 91 -5.00 3.39 -3.99
C LYS A 91 -4.22 3.79 -5.22
N VAL A 92 -3.06 3.17 -5.39
CA VAL A 92 -2.16 3.42 -6.51
C VAL A 92 -2.23 2.23 -7.46
N SER A 93 -2.78 2.43 -8.66
CA SER A 93 -2.82 1.36 -9.66
C SER A 93 -1.46 1.18 -10.33
N THR A 94 -1.07 -0.07 -10.54
CA THR A 94 0.14 -0.43 -11.31
C THR A 94 -0.09 -0.52 -12.81
N ASN A 95 -1.33 -0.34 -13.29
CA ASN A 95 -1.67 -0.40 -14.71
C ASN A 95 -2.84 0.54 -15.05
N THR A 96 -2.79 1.21 -16.20
CA THR A 96 -3.82 2.15 -16.65
C THR A 96 -5.19 1.49 -16.86
N PRO A 97 -5.31 0.26 -17.42
CA PRO A 97 -6.61 -0.40 -17.57
C PRO A 97 -7.39 -0.54 -16.27
N LEU A 98 -6.73 -0.88 -15.16
CA LEU A 98 -7.37 -0.93 -13.83
C LEU A 98 -7.84 0.45 -13.36
N TYR A 99 -7.04 1.49 -13.59
CA TYR A 99 -7.41 2.86 -13.23
C TYR A 99 -8.68 3.29 -13.97
N GLU A 100 -8.74 3.07 -15.29
CA GLU A 100 -9.90 3.44 -16.11
C GLU A 100 -11.16 2.63 -15.72
N GLN A 101 -11.03 1.31 -15.58
CA GLN A 101 -12.16 0.44 -15.24
C GLN A 101 -12.67 0.65 -13.82
N LYS A 102 -11.80 1.04 -12.88
CA LYS A 102 -12.13 1.22 -11.46
C LYS A 102 -11.79 2.62 -10.96
N HIS A 103 -12.06 3.66 -11.75
CA HIS A 103 -11.76 5.05 -11.42
C HIS A 103 -12.39 5.54 -10.10
N THR A 104 -13.51 4.91 -9.65
CA THR A 104 -14.09 5.25 -8.34
C THR A 104 -13.36 4.61 -7.15
N TRP A 105 -12.32 3.82 -7.39
CA TRP A 105 -11.55 3.08 -6.37
C TRP A 105 -10.05 3.35 -6.40
N ILE A 106 -9.52 3.76 -7.56
CA ILE A 106 -8.11 4.06 -7.73
C ILE A 106 -7.91 5.56 -7.69
N ASP A 107 -7.10 6.02 -6.73
CA ASP A 107 -6.80 7.42 -6.51
C ASP A 107 -5.73 7.94 -7.49
N PHE A 108 -4.77 7.10 -7.85
CA PHE A 108 -3.63 7.46 -8.70
C PHE A 108 -3.26 6.35 -9.70
N ASN A 109 -3.00 6.74 -10.95
CA ASN A 109 -2.50 5.84 -11.98
C ASN A 109 -0.97 5.91 -12.08
N ALA A 110 -0.27 4.84 -11.65
CA ALA A 110 1.16 4.66 -11.89
C ALA A 110 1.47 3.76 -13.09
N GLY A 111 0.43 3.24 -13.76
CA GLY A 111 0.55 2.45 -14.98
C GLY A 111 1.11 3.22 -16.17
N THR A 112 1.01 4.55 -16.15
CA THR A 112 1.59 5.43 -17.17
C THR A 112 3.10 5.25 -17.33
N LEU A 113 3.80 4.76 -16.30
CA LEU A 113 5.22 4.43 -16.36
C LEU A 113 5.55 3.45 -17.48
N VAL A 114 4.74 2.40 -17.64
CA VAL A 114 4.94 1.38 -18.68
C VAL A 114 4.36 1.79 -20.02
N GLU A 115 3.68 2.95 -20.08
CA GLU A 115 3.12 3.56 -21.29
C GLU A 115 4.00 4.70 -21.84
N GLY A 116 5.16 4.94 -21.22
CA GLY A 116 6.17 5.89 -21.69
C GLY A 116 6.32 7.17 -20.87
N GLU A 117 5.56 7.36 -19.78
CA GLU A 117 5.84 8.44 -18.83
C GLU A 117 7.20 8.20 -18.15
N SER A 118 8.04 9.23 -18.04
CA SER A 118 9.31 9.10 -17.34
C SER A 118 9.10 8.93 -15.83
N MET A 119 10.00 8.19 -15.17
CA MET A 119 9.97 8.05 -13.71
C MET A 119 10.03 9.39 -12.99
N GLU A 120 10.77 10.37 -13.53
CA GLU A 120 10.86 11.73 -12.98
C GLU A 120 9.49 12.43 -13.00
N SER A 121 8.82 12.43 -14.14
CA SER A 121 7.48 13.02 -14.30
C SER A 121 6.47 12.37 -13.36
N LEU A 122 6.44 11.03 -13.37
CA LEU A 122 5.52 10.25 -12.55
C LEU A 122 5.73 10.53 -11.07
N SER A 123 6.99 10.52 -10.62
CA SER A 123 7.36 10.75 -9.22
C SER A 123 6.94 12.14 -8.76
N ARG A 124 7.15 13.17 -9.60
CA ARG A 124 6.72 14.54 -9.29
C ARG A 124 5.21 14.61 -9.09
N ARG A 125 4.42 14.12 -10.05
CA ARG A 125 2.96 14.11 -9.92
C ARG A 125 2.47 13.28 -8.74
N PHE A 126 3.15 12.17 -8.44
CA PHE A 126 2.79 11.33 -7.31
C PHE A 126 3.04 12.05 -5.99
N ILE A 127 4.19 12.70 -5.82
CA ILE A 127 4.50 13.51 -4.64
C ILE A 127 3.50 14.66 -4.50
N ASP A 128 3.21 15.39 -5.58
CA ASP A 128 2.22 16.48 -5.58
C ASP A 128 0.85 15.96 -5.13
N PHE A 129 0.41 14.80 -5.65
CA PHE A 129 -0.82 14.16 -5.23
C PHE A 129 -0.82 13.79 -3.74
N VAL A 130 0.27 13.23 -3.22
CA VAL A 130 0.39 12.91 -1.78
C VAL A 130 0.31 14.19 -0.92
N VAL A 131 0.94 15.28 -1.37
CA VAL A 131 0.87 16.59 -0.70
C VAL A 131 -0.54 17.15 -0.73
N GLU A 132 -1.28 17.03 -1.84
CA GLU A 132 -2.69 17.43 -1.90
C GLU A 132 -3.54 16.67 -0.88
N VAL A 133 -3.34 15.35 -0.75
CA VAL A 133 -4.06 14.52 0.24
C VAL A 133 -3.70 14.94 1.66
N ALA A 134 -2.40 15.14 1.94
CA ALA A 134 -1.94 15.66 3.23
C ALA A 134 -2.50 17.06 3.53
N SER A 135 -2.81 17.85 2.50
CA SER A 135 -3.38 19.20 2.60
C SER A 135 -4.92 19.22 2.67
N GLY A 136 -5.57 18.05 2.70
CA GLY A 136 -7.02 17.93 2.90
C GLY A 136 -7.83 17.47 1.70
N LYS A 137 -7.21 17.14 0.55
CA LYS A 137 -7.89 16.44 -0.53
C LYS A 137 -8.27 15.03 -0.06
N GLN A 138 -9.57 14.74 -0.02
CA GLN A 138 -10.03 13.42 0.41
C GLN A 138 -9.64 12.32 -0.58
N ALA A 139 -9.08 11.23 -0.06
CA ALA A 139 -8.92 9.97 -0.78
C ALA A 139 -10.29 9.32 -1.05
N LEU A 140 -10.37 8.44 -2.04
CA LEU A 140 -11.62 7.79 -2.45
C LEU A 140 -12.26 6.95 -1.34
N ASN A 141 -11.46 6.35 -0.44
CA ASN A 141 -12.02 5.63 0.71
C ASN A 141 -12.75 6.57 1.66
N GLU A 142 -12.22 7.77 1.88
CA GLU A 142 -12.83 8.78 2.75
C GLU A 142 -14.15 9.28 2.15
N LYS A 143 -14.16 9.60 0.85
CA LYS A 143 -15.36 10.03 0.12
C LYS A 143 -16.49 8.99 0.18
N LYS A 144 -16.13 7.71 0.23
CA LYS A 144 -17.08 6.58 0.31
C LYS A 144 -17.41 6.17 1.74
N GLY A 145 -16.78 6.77 2.75
CA GLY A 145 -17.00 6.43 4.15
C GLY A 145 -16.39 5.10 4.61
N TYR A 146 -15.44 4.52 3.85
CA TYR A 146 -14.75 3.30 4.24
C TYR A 146 -13.72 3.60 5.33
N ARG A 147 -13.94 3.03 6.53
CA ARG A 147 -13.15 3.22 7.75
C ARG A 147 -12.97 1.90 8.51
N GLU A 148 -12.61 0.86 7.78
CA GLU A 148 -12.54 -0.50 8.30
C GLU A 148 -11.31 -0.67 9.21
N ILE A 149 -11.43 -1.58 10.17
CA ILE A 149 -10.37 -1.99 11.08
C ILE A 149 -10.33 -3.51 11.07
N ALA A 150 -9.15 -4.08 10.85
CA ALA A 150 -8.90 -5.49 11.10
C ALA A 150 -7.68 -5.65 11.98
N ILE A 151 -7.82 -6.47 13.03
CA ILE A 151 -6.74 -6.77 13.96
C ILE A 151 -6.27 -8.21 13.76
N LEU A 152 -4.96 -8.44 13.89
CA LEU A 152 -4.44 -9.79 13.98
C LEU A 152 -4.90 -10.43 15.29
N LYS A 153 -5.66 -11.52 15.19
CA LYS A 153 -5.97 -12.39 16.32
C LYS A 153 -5.12 -13.64 16.23
N GLN A 154 -4.30 -13.89 17.24
CA GLN A 154 -3.52 -15.12 17.39
C GLN A 154 -4.15 -15.99 18.47
N GLY A 155 -4.16 -17.31 18.25
CA GLY A 155 -4.71 -18.30 19.19
C GLY A 155 -6.15 -18.74 18.86
N VAL A 156 -6.69 -19.64 19.70
CA VAL A 156 -8.04 -20.18 19.53
C VAL A 156 -9.06 -19.08 19.79
N THR A 157 -9.94 -18.87 18.82
CA THR A 157 -11.08 -17.98 18.93
C THR A 157 -12.30 -18.82 19.27
N LEU A 158 -12.92 -18.56 20.42
CA LEU A 158 -14.27 -19.06 20.74
C LEU A 158 -15.31 -18.36 19.87
#